data_AF-A0A1H3RAK2-F1
#
_entry.id   AF-A0A1H3RAK2-F1
#
_cell.length_a   1.000
_cell.length_b   1.000
_cell.length_c   1.000
_cell.angle_alpha   90.00
_cell.angle_beta   90.00
_cell.angle_gamma   90.00
#
_symmetry.space_group_name_H-M   'P 1'
#
loop_
_entity.id
_entity.type
_entity.pdbx_description
1 polymer ?
#
loop_
_entity_poly.entity_id
_entity_poly.type
_entity_poly.pdbx_seq_one_letter_code
_entity_poly.pdbx_strand_id
1 'polypeptide(L)'
;MDVNSPLICPKCQGKYLEMKREATYLYTYKIDTPLTEDWSKENGVWPFLFDNREQLSNEEYIQCEGCSSKFPFSLGTDNTKIHLTIIQKAIRSDFIKEPEFWG
;
A
#
# COMPACT_ATOMS: atom_id res chain seq x y z
N MET A 1 -21.27 -4.05 -15.04
CA MET A 1 -20.10 -3.18 -15.19
C MET A 1 -19.02 -3.97 -15.90
N ASP A 2 -18.50 -3.48 -17.02
CA ASP A 2 -17.45 -4.16 -17.78
C ASP A 2 -16.09 -3.94 -17.08
N VAL A 3 -15.55 -5.01 -16.51
CA VAL A 3 -14.29 -5.04 -15.75
C VAL A 3 -13.08 -4.74 -16.63
N ASN A 4 -13.24 -4.76 -17.96
CA ASN A 4 -12.18 -4.47 -18.93
C ASN A 4 -12.01 -2.97 -19.24
N SER A 5 -12.87 -2.10 -18.68
CA SER A 5 -12.73 -0.67 -18.89
C SER A 5 -11.49 -0.12 -18.14
N PRO A 6 -10.65 0.71 -18.80
CA PRO A 6 -9.47 1.26 -18.17
C PRO A 6 -9.84 2.16 -16.99
N LEU A 7 -9.03 2.12 -15.93
CA LEU A 7 -9.19 3.04 -14.81
C LEU A 7 -8.88 4.47 -15.28
N ILE A 8 -9.74 5.42 -14.94
CA ILE A 8 -9.62 6.82 -15.36
C ILE A 8 -9.51 7.69 -14.11
N CYS A 9 -8.54 8.60 -14.11
CA CYS A 9 -8.40 9.60 -13.07
C CYS A 9 -9.58 10.58 -13.13
N PRO A 10 -10.35 10.74 -12.04
CA PRO A 10 -11.53 11.60 -12.03
C PRO A 10 -11.16 13.08 -12.16
N LYS A 11 -9.96 13.47 -11.72
CA LYS A 11 -9.50 14.86 -11.72
C LYS A 11 -9.01 15.35 -13.08
N CYS A 12 -8.35 14.49 -13.86
CA CYS A 12 -7.71 14.90 -15.13
C CYS A 12 -8.06 14.03 -16.34
N GLN A 13 -8.89 13.00 -16.15
CA GLN A 13 -9.24 12.00 -17.18
C GLN A 13 -8.03 11.21 -17.73
N GLY A 14 -6.88 11.26 -17.04
CA GLY A 14 -5.70 10.46 -17.33
C GLY A 14 -5.94 8.96 -17.14
N LYS A 15 -5.29 8.14 -17.96
CA LYS A 15 -5.44 6.67 -17.96
C LYS A 15 -4.32 5.93 -17.24
N TYR A 16 -3.29 6.65 -16.81
CA TYR A 16 -2.13 6.10 -16.12
C TYR A 16 -2.26 6.40 -14.62
N LEU A 17 -2.51 5.34 -13.87
CA LEU A 17 -2.61 5.35 -12.41
C LEU A 17 -1.70 4.25 -11.86
N GLU A 18 -0.90 4.60 -10.86
CA GLU A 18 0.00 3.70 -10.16
C GLU A 18 -0.56 3.38 -8.78
N MET A 19 -0.49 2.12 -8.37
CA MET A 19 -0.73 1.73 -6.97
C MET A 19 0.59 1.79 -6.22
N LYS A 20 0.62 2.50 -5.10
CA LYS A 20 1.80 2.70 -4.26
C LYS A 20 1.53 2.26 -2.84
N ARG A 21 2.57 1.71 -2.21
CA ARG A 21 2.60 1.35 -0.81
C ARG A 21 3.88 1.90 -0.20
N GLU A 22 3.73 2.72 0.84
CA GLU A 22 4.82 3.28 1.62
C GLU A 22 4.76 2.68 3.02
N ALA A 23 5.82 2.01 3.45
CA ALA A 23 5.87 1.36 4.75
C ALA A 23 7.19 1.67 5.46
N THR A 24 7.09 1.98 6.75
CA THR A 24 8.24 2.22 7.63
C THR A 24 8.36 1.08 8.63
N TYR A 25 9.56 0.53 8.77
CA TYR A 25 9.85 -0.56 9.70
C TYR A 25 10.97 -0.20 10.66
N LEU A 26 10.79 -0.53 11.93
CA LEU A 26 11.84 -0.53 12.95
C LEU A 26 12.44 -1.93 13.05
N TYR A 27 13.76 -2.02 12.90
CA TYR A 27 14.52 -3.26 13.08
C TYR A 27 15.28 -3.22 14.40
N THR A 28 15.13 -4.26 15.22
CA THR A 28 15.83 -4.41 16.50
C THR A 28 16.88 -5.50 16.40
N TYR A 29 18.06 -5.22 16.95
CA TYR A 29 19.18 -6.15 17.06
C TYR A 29 19.67 -6.17 18.51
N LYS A 30 19.86 -7.36 19.08
CA LYS A 30 20.46 -7.54 20.40
C LYS A 30 21.97 -7.72 20.27
N ILE A 31 22.71 -6.76 20.80
CA ILE A 31 24.18 -6.76 20.81
C ILE A 31 24.65 -7.23 22.19
N ASP A 32 25.70 -8.07 22.23
CA ASP A 32 26.37 -8.54 23.46
C ASP A 32 25.44 -9.16 24.51
N THR A 33 24.57 -10.08 24.07
CA THR A 33 23.77 -10.90 24.99
C THR A 33 24.36 -12.30 25.09
N PRO A 34 24.15 -13.04 26.20
CA PRO A 34 24.59 -14.44 26.31
C PRO A 34 24.04 -15.36 25.21
N LEU A 35 22.97 -14.94 24.52
CA LEU A 35 22.34 -15.68 23.42
C LEU A 35 22.91 -15.31 22.04
N THR A 36 23.57 -14.16 21.91
CA THR A 36 24.11 -13.63 20.64
C THR A 36 25.64 -13.64 20.61
N GLU A 37 26.28 -14.24 21.62
CA GLU A 37 27.73 -14.31 21.82
C GLU A 37 28.48 -14.99 20.66
N ASP A 38 27.80 -15.85 19.89
CA ASP A 38 28.34 -16.48 18.68
C ASP A 38 27.96 -15.74 17.39
N TRP A 39 26.89 -14.92 17.39
CA TRP A 39 26.47 -14.15 16.22
C TRP A 39 27.37 -12.93 15.99
N SER A 40 27.89 -12.34 17.06
CA SER A 40 28.87 -11.24 17.00
C SER A 40 30.24 -11.65 16.44
N LYS A 41 30.50 -12.96 16.31
CA LYS A 41 31.74 -13.51 15.74
C LYS A 41 31.69 -13.68 14.22
N GLU A 42 30.51 -13.65 13.61
CA GLU A 42 30.37 -13.70 12.16
C GLU A 42 30.44 -12.28 11.55
N ASN A 43 31.46 -12.04 10.73
CA ASN A 43 31.76 -10.75 10.09
C ASN A 43 30.77 -10.38 8.96
N GLY A 44 29.46 -10.37 9.23
CA GLY A 44 28.43 -10.02 8.26
C GLY A 44 27.31 -9.23 8.89
N VAL A 45 27.12 -7.97 8.47
CA VAL A 45 25.85 -7.28 8.70
C VAL A 45 24.84 -7.89 7.74
N TRP A 46 24.03 -8.82 8.23
CA TRP A 46 23.00 -9.47 7.43
C TRP A 46 21.69 -8.71 7.60
N PRO A 47 21.24 -7.90 6.61
CA PRO A 47 20.03 -7.06 6.73
C PRO A 47 18.72 -7.86 6.92
N PHE A 48 18.77 -9.19 6.87
CA PHE A 48 17.65 -10.10 7.15
C PHE A 48 17.72 -10.77 8.52
N LEU A 49 18.81 -10.62 9.28
CA LEU A 49 18.97 -11.19 10.63
C LEU A 49 18.67 -10.13 11.68
N PHE A 50 17.41 -10.01 12.07
CA PHE A 50 16.95 -9.10 13.11
C PHE A 50 16.22 -9.89 14.20
N ASP A 51 16.31 -9.43 15.46
CA ASP A 51 15.54 -10.02 16.57
C ASP A 51 14.07 -9.67 16.47
N ASN A 52 13.77 -8.46 16.02
CA ASN A 52 12.40 -7.98 15.85
C ASN A 52 12.29 -7.04 14.65
N ARG A 53 11.12 -7.05 14.02
CA ARG A 53 10.72 -6.09 13.00
C ARG A 53 9.32 -5.59 13.32
N GLU A 54 9.21 -4.32 13.67
CA GLU A 54 7.95 -3.65 13.95
C GLU A 54 7.56 -2.73 12.78
N GLN A 55 6.30 -2.79 12.35
CA GLN A 55 5.77 -1.89 11.33
C GLN A 55 5.27 -0.61 12.00
N LEU A 56 5.95 0.52 11.75
CA LEU A 56 5.61 1.81 12.35
C LEU A 56 4.51 2.55 11.57
N SER A 57 4.59 2.48 10.25
CA SER A 57 3.59 3.08 9.36
C SER A 57 3.42 2.23 8.11
N ASN A 58 2.22 2.29 7.54
CA ASN A 58 1.90 1.67 6.26
C ASN A 58 0.78 2.45 5.62
N GLU A 59 1.09 3.11 4.52
CA GLU A 59 0.15 3.88 3.71
C GLU A 59 0.07 3.26 2.33
N GLU A 60 -1.14 3.08 1.85
CA GLU A 60 -1.43 2.57 0.52
C GLU A 60 -2.29 3.61 -0.20
N TYR A 61 -1.95 3.88 -1.45
CA TYR A 61 -2.67 4.88 -2.24
C TYR A 61 -2.48 4.62 -3.73
N ILE A 62 -3.42 5.14 -4.50
CA ILE A 62 -3.30 5.20 -5.95
C ILE A 62 -2.92 6.61 -6.34
N GLN A 63 -1.94 6.76 -7.22
CA GLN A 63 -1.50 8.07 -7.73
C GLN A 63 -1.72 8.14 -9.23
N CYS A 64 -2.36 9.21 -9.70
CA CYS A 64 -2.38 9.50 -11.13
C CYS A 64 -1.05 10.12 -11.58
N GLU A 65 -0.44 9.61 -12.64
CA GLU A 65 0.80 10.16 -13.19
C GLU A 65 0.59 11.54 -13.83
N GLY A 66 -0.57 11.78 -14.45
CA GLY A 66 -0.84 13.01 -15.18
C GLY A 66 -1.08 14.24 -14.28
N CYS A 67 -1.67 14.06 -13.11
CA CYS A 67 -2.02 15.18 -12.21
C CYS A 67 -1.58 15.01 -10.75
N SER A 68 -0.80 13.97 -10.47
CA SER A 68 -0.23 13.64 -9.14
C SER A 68 -1.24 13.50 -8.00
N SER A 69 -2.53 13.36 -8.31
CA SER A 69 -3.56 13.22 -7.28
C SER A 69 -3.49 11.85 -6.65
N LYS A 70 -3.50 11.82 -5.32
CA LYS A 70 -3.48 10.61 -4.50
C LYS A 70 -4.90 10.26 -4.08
N PHE A 71 -5.25 8.99 -4.20
CA PHE A 71 -6.53 8.43 -3.78
C PHE A 71 -6.25 7.37 -2.71
N PRO A 72 -6.87 7.47 -1.52
CA PRO A 72 -6.64 6.50 -0.46
C PRO A 72 -7.07 5.11 -0.91
N PHE A 73 -6.27 4.09 -0.61
CA PHE A 73 -6.55 2.71 -0.95
C PHE A 73 -6.01 1.79 0.16
N SER A 74 -6.64 0.64 0.40
CA SER A 74 -6.08 -0.37 1.30
C SER A 74 -6.31 -1.76 0.73
N LEU A 75 -5.23 -2.52 0.58
CA LEU A 75 -5.21 -3.94 0.24
C LEU A 75 -5.62 -4.74 1.47
N GLY A 76 -6.92 -4.72 1.80
CA GLY A 76 -7.49 -5.71 2.72
C GLY A 76 -7.31 -7.12 2.16
N THR A 77 -7.03 -8.11 2.99
CA THR A 77 -6.51 -9.45 2.65
C THR A 77 -7.34 -10.34 1.73
N ASP A 78 -8.52 -9.95 1.26
CA ASP A 78 -9.36 -10.82 0.43
C ASP A 78 -9.69 -10.20 -0.93
N ASN A 79 -9.21 -10.88 -1.99
CA ASN A 79 -9.54 -10.70 -3.40
C ASN A 79 -9.14 -9.38 -4.08
N THR A 80 -7.94 -9.38 -4.68
CA THR A 80 -7.40 -8.33 -5.55
C THR A 80 -8.35 -7.86 -6.66
N LYS A 81 -9.21 -8.74 -7.22
CA LYS A 81 -10.24 -8.38 -8.22
C LYS A 81 -11.42 -7.58 -7.63
N ILE A 82 -11.82 -7.90 -6.40
CA ILE A 82 -12.89 -7.16 -5.69
C ILE A 82 -12.37 -5.76 -5.36
N HIS A 83 -11.11 -5.65 -4.94
CA HIS A 83 -10.46 -4.38 -4.65
C HIS A 83 -10.40 -3.41 -5.83
N LEU A 84 -10.05 -3.87 -7.03
CA LEU A 84 -10.03 -2.99 -8.22
C LEU A 84 -11.43 -2.44 -8.54
N THR A 85 -12.48 -3.22 -8.31
CA THR A 85 -13.87 -2.77 -8.51
C THR A 85 -14.31 -1.78 -7.42
N ILE A 86 -13.86 -1.99 -6.17
CA ILE A 86 -14.09 -1.05 -5.05
C ILE A 86 -13.34 0.26 -5.29
N ILE A 87 -12.08 0.21 -5.73
CA ILE A 87 -11.30 1.39 -6.15
C ILE A 87 -12.06 2.17 -7.23
N GLN A 88 -12.51 1.48 -8.28
CA GLN A 88 -13.28 2.11 -9.35
C GLN A 88 -14.55 2.79 -8.82
N LYS A 89 -15.19 2.22 -7.80
CA LYS A 89 -16.38 2.82 -7.15
C LYS A 89 -16.01 3.99 -6.25
N ALA A 90 -14.99 3.88 -5.40
CA ALA A 90 -14.55 4.92 -4.47
C ALA A 90 -14.06 6.17 -5.21
N ILE A 91 -13.22 5.97 -6.23
CA ILE A 91 -12.75 7.05 -7.12
C ILE A 91 -13.92 7.78 -7.81
N ARG A 92 -15.05 7.10 -8.05
CA ARG A 92 -16.25 7.69 -8.65
C ARG A 92 -17.20 8.30 -7.61
N SER A 93 -17.30 7.75 -6.41
CA SER A 93 -18.22 8.22 -5.35
C SER A 93 -17.79 9.54 -4.74
N ASP A 94 -16.49 9.79 -4.60
CA ASP A 94 -15.97 11.03 -3.98
C ASP A 94 -16.23 12.29 -4.82
N PHE A 95 -16.72 12.12 -6.05
CA PHE A 95 -17.07 13.20 -6.98
C PHE A 95 -18.57 13.24 -7.32
N ILE A 96 -19.40 12.44 -6.66
CA ILE A 96 -20.87 12.47 -6.82
C ILE A 96 -21.47 13.27 -5.66
N LYS A 97 -22.14 14.39 -5.97
CA LYS A 97 -22.79 15.25 -4.97
C LYS A 97 -24.01 14.62 -4.30
N GLU A 98 -24.61 13.60 -4.91
CA GLU A 98 -25.76 12.86 -4.37
C GLU A 98 -25.59 11.35 -4.63
N PRO A 99 -25.24 10.54 -3.61
CA PRO A 99 -25.14 9.11 -3.78
C PRO A 99 -26.55 8.53 -4.00
N GLU A 100 -26.81 8.02 -5.21
CA GLU A 100 -28.02 7.23 -5.45
C GLU A 100 -27.90 5.87 -4.75
N PHE A 101 -28.53 5.77 -3.59
CA PHE A 101 -28.76 4.50 -2.91
C PHE A 101 -29.89 3.75 -3.63
N TRP A 102 -29.52 2.72 -4.39
CA TRP A 102 -30.46 1.68 -4.80
C TRP A 102 -30.21 0.47 -3.90
N GLY A 103 -31.08 0.34 -2.89
CA GLY A 103 -31.06 -0.73 -1.89
C GLY A 103 -31.27 -2.13 -2.46
#